data_AF-A0A392SNA0-F1
#
_entry.id   AF-A0A392SNA0-F1
#
_cell.length_a   1.000
_cell.length_b   1.000
_cell.length_c   1.000
_cell.angle_alpha   90.00
_cell.angle_beta   90.00
_cell.angle_gamma   90.00
#
_symmetry.space_group_name_H-M   'P 1'
#
loop_
_entity.id
_entity.type
_entity.pdbx_description
1 polymer ?
#
loop_
_entity_poly.entity_id
_entity_poly.type
_entity_poly.pdbx_seq_one_letter_code
_entity_poly.pdbx_strand_id
1 'polypeptide(L)' 'MESSTSGGGGGGGSPAPFLVKTYEMVDDSCTDEIVSWSENNNSFIVWNP' A
#
# COMPACT_ATOMS: atom_id res chain seq x y z
N MET A 1 5.50 17.91 -29.08
CA MET A 1 6.87 17.85 -28.55
C MET A 1 6.80 17.04 -27.29
N GLU A 2 7.50 15.92 -27.29
CA GLU A 2 7.39 14.82 -26.34
C GLU A 2 7.66 15.30 -24.90
N SER A 3 6.79 14.92 -23.97
CA SER A 3 7.00 15.16 -22.54
C SER A 3 8.10 14.22 -22.06
N SER A 4 9.32 14.76 -22.03
CA SER A 4 10.54 14.08 -21.62
C SER A 4 10.42 13.53 -20.20
N THR A 5 10.57 12.21 -20.09
CA THR A 5 10.85 11.51 -18.85
C THR A 5 12.28 11.83 -18.39
N SER A 6 12.47 12.17 -17.11
CA SER A 6 13.78 12.20 -16.46
C SER A 6 13.67 11.75 -15.00
N GLY A 7 14.07 10.50 -14.74
CA GLY A 7 14.20 9.92 -13.39
C GLY A 7 15.45 10.42 -12.64
N GLY A 8 15.54 10.33 -11.32
CA GLY A 8 14.67 9.60 -10.39
C GLY A 8 14.83 10.04 -8.92
N GLY A 9 13.81 9.68 -8.12
CA GLY A 9 13.74 9.90 -6.67
C GLY A 9 12.37 10.35 -6.15
N GLY A 10 11.29 9.58 -6.36
CA GLY A 10 10.06 9.66 -5.54
C GLY A 10 9.08 10.82 -5.77
N GLY A 11 9.08 11.48 -6.94
CA GLY A 11 8.14 12.55 -7.28
C GLY A 11 7.19 12.13 -8.41
N GLY A 12 5.94 11.77 -8.08
CA GLY A 12 4.97 11.32 -9.07
C GLY A 12 3.59 10.98 -8.52
N GLY A 13 3.05 11.75 -7.56
CA GLY A 13 1.63 11.79 -7.15
C GLY A 13 0.92 10.51 -6.68
N SER A 14 1.50 9.34 -6.90
CA SER A 14 0.87 8.03 -6.71
C SER A 14 1.76 7.19 -5.78
N PRO A 15 1.18 6.45 -4.82
CA PRO A 15 1.95 5.59 -3.94
C PRO A 15 2.70 4.52 -4.74
N ALA A 16 3.82 4.04 -4.20
CA ALA A 16 4.53 2.91 -4.81
C ALA A 16 3.57 1.71 -4.98
N PRO A 17 3.67 0.92 -6.07
CA PRO A 17 2.75 -0.20 -6.34
C PRO A 17 2.63 -1.21 -5.19
N PHE A 18 3.73 -1.44 -4.46
CA PHE A 18 3.72 -2.27 -3.25
C PHE A 18 2.80 -1.70 -2.17
N LEU A 19 2.89 -0.39 -1.90
CA LEU A 19 2.05 0.26 -0.89
C LEU A 19 0.57 0.18 -1.29
N VAL A 20 0.24 0.47 -2.56
CA VAL A 20 -1.15 0.38 -3.03
C VAL A 20 -1.72 -1.01 -2.74
N LYS A 21 -1.02 -2.05 -3.19
CA LYS A 21 -1.48 -3.43 -3.02
C LYS A 21 -1.54 -3.88 -1.56
N THR A 22 -0.61 -3.43 -0.72
CA THR A 22 -0.64 -3.72 0.72
C THR A 22 -1.83 -3.06 1.39
N TYR A 23 -2.12 -1.79 1.09
CA TYR A 23 -3.30 -1.12 1.66
C TYR A 23 -4.61 -1.76 1.18
N GLU A 24 -4.72 -2.09 -0.11
CA GLU A 24 -5.89 -2.80 -0.66
C GLU A 24 -6.11 -4.16 0.03
N MET A 25 -5.02 -4.89 0.30
CA MET A 25 -5.10 -6.17 0.99
C MET A 25 -5.52 -6.00 2.44
N VAL A 26 -4.89 -5.10 3.21
CA VAL A 26 -5.25 -4.86 4.62
C VAL A 26 -6.69 -4.34 4.78
N ASP A 27 -7.23 -3.64 3.79
CA ASP A 27 -8.61 -3.11 3.79
C ASP A 27 -9.67 -4.17 3.42
N ASP A 28 -9.25 -5.31 2.88
CA ASP A 28 -10.15 -6.41 2.53
C ASP A 28 -10.44 -7.29 3.76
N SER A 29 -11.67 -7.18 4.27
CA SER A 29 -12.18 -8.01 5.38
C SER A 29 -12.10 -9.52 5.13
N CYS A 30 -12.02 -9.98 3.87
CA CYS A 30 -11.78 -11.38 3.56
C CYS A 30 -10.37 -11.84 3.97
N THR A 31 -9.43 -10.92 4.14
CA THR A 31 -8.06 -11.19 4.55
C THR A 31 -7.78 -10.90 6.02
N ASP A 32 -8.79 -10.48 6.80
CA ASP A 32 -8.64 -10.16 8.24
C ASP A 32 -8.04 -11.33 9.05
N GLU A 33 -8.22 -12.58 8.59
CA GLU A 33 -7.62 -13.77 9.21
C GLU A 33 -6.09 -13.87 9.06
N ILE A 34 -5.51 -13.21 8.06
CA ILE A 34 -4.07 -13.17 7.80
C ILE A 34 -3.47 -11.79 8.10
N VAL A 35 -4.20 -10.72 7.82
CA VAL A 35 -3.76 -9.33 7.93
C VAL A 35 -4.94 -8.39 8.12
N SER A 36 -4.85 -7.51 9.10
CA SER A 36 -5.96 -6.57 9.38
C SER A 36 -5.44 -5.24 9.90
N TRP A 37 -6.27 -4.20 9.80
CA TRP A 37 -6.02 -2.95 10.50
C TRP A 37 -5.98 -3.15 12.02
N SER A 38 -5.14 -2.37 12.70
CA SER A 38 -5.24 -2.18 14.14
C SER A 38 -6.46 -1.30 14.47
N GLU A 39 -6.91 -1.32 15.73
CA GLU A 39 -8.07 -0.51 16.17
C GLU A 39 -7.93 0.99 15.88
N ASN A 40 -6.69 1.48 15.72
CA ASN A 40 -6.39 2.87 15.44
C ASN A 40 -6.30 3.18 13.94
N ASN A 41 -6.40 2.20 13.04
CA ASN A 41 -6.27 2.31 11.58
C ASN A 41 -4.97 2.97 11.08
N ASN A 42 -3.93 3.01 11.92
CA ASN A 42 -2.64 3.64 11.62
C ASN A 42 -1.52 2.62 11.39
N SER A 43 -1.81 1.35 11.65
CA SER A 43 -0.91 0.21 11.54
C SER A 43 -1.71 -1.03 11.21
N PHE A 44 -1.07 -2.04 10.64
CA PHE A 44 -1.68 -3.33 10.36
C PHE A 44 -0.95 -4.44 11.12
N ILE A 45 -1.69 -5.49 11.44
CA ILE A 45 -1.24 -6.68 12.17
C ILE A 45 -1.18 -7.81 11.17
N VAL A 46 -0.10 -8.60 11.19
CA VAL A 46 0.01 -9.85 10.42
C VAL A 46 -0.16 -11.00 11.40
N TRP A 47 -1.24 -11.76 11.27
CA TRP A 47 -1.63 -12.80 12.23
C TRP A 47 -0.93 -14.13 12.00
N ASN A 48 -0.52 -14.42 10.74
CA ASN A 48 0.14 -15.68 10.37
C ASN A 48 1.43 -15.41 9.57
N PRO A 49 2.59 -15.28 10.24
CA PRO A 49 3.87 -14.94 9.62
C PRO A 49 4.57 -16.11 8.90
#